data_AF-A0A0N4VVU6-F1
#
_entry.id   AF-A0A0N4VVU6-F1
#
_cell.length_a   1.000
_cell.length_b   1.000
_cell.length_c   1.000
_cell.angle_alpha   90.00
_cell.angle_beta   90.00
_cell.angle_gamma   90.00
#
_symmetry.space_group_name_H-M   'P 1'
#
loop_
_entity.id
_entity.type
_entity.pdbx_description
1 polymer ?
#
loop_
_entity_poly.entity_id
_entity_poly.type
_entity_poly.pdbx_seq_one_letter_code
_entity_poly.pdbx_strand_id
1 'polypeptide(L)'
;MAAELKRVEANQREIITQMTRYMNECQHLAAKIEENLMESRSREEEKQMEHDCTSPGCSRTGYKRKHYGVHIPTADKEKYETILKQSLQELQEIDDFLSYNVIKERRYGDRVMKETEEGMACVYCKTKGRHYSDACPEVRLVSKRLEILNSEKRCKECLGYHYRKECTKKLPCFYCKAGKYQDDFDHHCSVCRKPEEVENKLKRRGEMQIIIEFCEKALESIDFRNSSETRAQARQETTRTSRPQRYRRSYEAP
;
A
#
# COMPACT_ATOMS: atom_id res chain seq x y z
N MET A 1 -6.37 34.05 51.85
CA MET A 1 -5.96 32.63 51.74
C MET A 1 -7.05 31.74 51.14
N ALA A 2 -8.15 31.38 51.82
CA ALA A 2 -9.13 30.42 51.27
C ALA A 2 -9.87 30.90 50.00
N ALA A 3 -10.21 32.18 49.90
CA ALA A 3 -10.87 32.75 48.72
C ALA A 3 -9.94 32.86 47.50
N GLU A 4 -8.63 32.98 47.76
CA GLU A 4 -7.59 33.14 46.75
C GLU A 4 -7.22 31.77 46.14
N LEU A 5 -7.14 30.74 46.99
CA LEU A 5 -6.99 29.35 46.56
C LEU A 5 -8.13 28.91 45.62
N LYS A 6 -9.37 29.26 45.97
CA LYS A 6 -10.56 28.96 45.13
C LYS A 6 -10.51 29.66 43.76
N ARG A 7 -9.95 30.88 43.68
CA ARG A 7 -9.77 31.58 42.40
C ARG A 7 -8.68 30.94 41.55
N VAL A 8 -7.57 30.52 42.18
CA VAL A 8 -6.50 29.79 41.47
C VAL A 8 -7.01 28.47 40.91
N GLU A 9 -7.77 27.70 41.69
CA GLU A 9 -8.39 26.46 41.21
C GLU A 9 -9.38 26.68 40.05
N ALA A 10 -10.19 27.74 40.12
CA ALA A 10 -11.12 28.08 39.05
C ALA A 10 -10.39 28.43 37.74
N ASN A 11 -9.34 29.25 37.84
CA ASN A 11 -8.51 29.62 36.69
C ASN A 11 -7.79 28.39 36.11
N GLN A 12 -7.28 27.49 36.95
CA GLN A 12 -6.65 26.24 36.48
C GLN A 12 -7.65 25.35 35.72
N ARG A 13 -8.88 25.20 36.21
CA ARG A 13 -9.92 24.44 35.50
C ARG A 13 -10.28 25.07 34.16
N GLU A 14 -10.34 26.39 34.08
CA GLU A 14 -10.59 27.12 32.84
C GLU A 14 -9.48 26.89 31.81
N ILE A 15 -8.22 26.97 32.23
CA ILE A 15 -7.05 26.70 31.37
C ILE A 15 -7.07 25.26 30.86
N ILE A 16 -7.35 24.27 31.72
CA ILE A 16 -7.44 22.86 31.34
C ILE A 16 -8.56 22.65 30.32
N THR A 17 -9.71 23.30 30.53
CA THR A 17 -10.86 23.21 29.61
C THR A 17 -10.50 23.80 28.24
N GLN A 18 -9.83 24.96 28.21
CA GLN A 18 -9.37 25.57 26.96
C GLN A 18 -8.34 24.70 26.25
N MET A 19 -7.34 24.16 26.96
CA MET A 19 -6.34 23.24 26.39
C MET A 19 -6.99 21.98 25.81
N THR A 20 -7.98 21.40 26.50
CA THR A 20 -8.72 20.23 26.01
C THR A 20 -9.47 20.55 24.73
N ARG A 21 -10.09 21.74 24.65
CA ARG A 21 -10.76 22.19 23.42
C ARG A 21 -9.80 22.31 22.25
N TYR A 22 -8.64 22.95 22.45
CA TYR A 22 -7.61 23.06 21.42
C TYR A 22 -7.05 21.70 21.00
N MET A 23 -6.84 20.77 21.93
CA MET A 23 -6.41 19.42 21.60
C MET A 23 -7.42 18.70 20.69
N ASN A 24 -8.71 18.81 20.99
CA ASN A 24 -9.76 18.22 20.18
C ASN A 24 -9.85 18.87 18.79
N GLU A 25 -9.69 20.20 18.70
CA GLU A 25 -9.62 20.93 17.43
C GLU A 25 -8.42 20.46 16.58
N CYS A 26 -7.24 20.28 17.19
CA CYS A 26 -6.05 19.74 16.52
C CYS A 26 -6.25 18.30 16.03
N GLN A 27 -6.89 17.44 16.83
CA GLN A 27 -7.20 16.06 16.44
C GLN A 27 -8.16 16.01 15.25
N HIS A 28 -9.20 16.85 15.27
CA HIS A 28 -10.16 16.96 14.17
C HIS A 28 -9.50 17.51 12.89
N LEU A 29 -8.58 18.47 13.02
CA LEU A 29 -7.82 18.98 11.88
C LEU A 29 -6.89 17.91 11.30
N ALA A 30 -6.22 17.13 12.15
CA ALA A 30 -5.38 16.01 11.72
C ALA A 30 -6.19 14.97 10.94
N ALA A 31 -7.38 14.60 11.42
CA ALA A 31 -8.28 13.69 10.73
C ALA A 31 -8.71 14.21 9.35
N LYS A 32 -9.02 15.52 9.24
CA LYS A 32 -9.33 16.16 7.95
C LYS A 32 -8.15 16.18 6.99
N ILE A 33 -6.94 16.39 7.48
CA ILE A 33 -5.73 16.33 6.65
C ILE A 33 -5.54 14.91 6.12
N GLU A 34 -5.72 13.90 6.96
CA GLU A 34 -5.62 12.50 6.57
C GLU A 34 -6.67 12.10 5.52
N GLU A 35 -7.93 12.52 5.71
CA GLU A 35 -9.02 12.33 4.74
C GLU A 35 -8.67 12.96 3.37
N ASN A 36 -8.20 14.22 3.37
CA ASN A 36 -7.80 14.90 2.14
C ASN A 36 -6.61 14.22 1.43
N LEU A 37 -5.67 13.66 2.20
CA LEU A 37 -4.54 12.89 1.65
C LEU A 37 -4.98 11.54 1.08
N MET A 38 -5.97 10.88 1.69
CA MET A 38 -6.58 9.67 1.14
C MET A 38 -7.35 9.97 -0.15
N GLU A 39 -8.15 11.05 -0.19
CA GLU A 39 -8.83 11.48 -1.41
C GLU A 39 -7.85 11.82 -2.53
N SER A 40 -6.76 12.54 -2.21
CA SER A 40 -5.75 12.92 -3.20
C SER A 40 -5.08 11.69 -3.81
N ARG A 41 -4.71 10.69 -2.97
CA ARG A 41 -4.18 9.40 -3.45
C ARG A 41 -5.18 8.64 -4.31
N SER A 42 -6.45 8.58 -3.90
CA SER A 42 -7.51 7.94 -4.69
C SER A 42 -7.65 8.57 -6.07
N ARG A 43 -7.58 9.90 -6.17
CA ARG A 43 -7.66 10.62 -7.46
C ARG A 43 -6.42 10.40 -8.34
N GLU A 44 -5.25 10.21 -7.74
CA GLU A 44 -4.02 9.87 -8.48
C GLU A 44 -4.07 8.44 -9.02
N GLU A 45 -4.58 7.49 -8.22
CA GLU A 45 -4.79 6.09 -8.64
C GLU A 45 -5.82 5.99 -9.77
N GLU A 46 -6.92 6.75 -9.71
CA GLU A 46 -7.92 6.82 -10.80
C GLU A 46 -7.30 7.32 -12.11
N LYS A 47 -6.52 8.41 -12.08
CA LYS A 47 -5.81 8.94 -13.26
C LYS A 47 -4.82 7.95 -13.85
N GLN A 48 -4.12 7.21 -13.00
CA GLN A 48 -3.16 6.20 -13.44
C GLN A 48 -3.86 5.04 -14.15
N MET A 49 -5.03 4.60 -13.66
CA MET A 49 -5.81 3.54 -14.31
C MET A 49 -6.45 3.99 -15.64
N GLU A 50 -6.89 5.25 -15.77
CA GLU A 50 -7.44 5.77 -17.04
C GLU A 50 -6.37 5.83 -18.14
N HIS A 51 -5.13 6.17 -17.79
CA HIS A 51 -4.00 6.19 -18.73
C HIS A 51 -3.69 4.78 -19.28
N ASP A 52 -3.83 3.73 -18.46
CA ASP A 52 -3.54 2.35 -18.85
C ASP A 52 -4.67 1.70 -19.68
N CYS A 53 -5.87 2.29 -19.73
CA CYS A 53 -7.00 1.76 -20.49
C CYS A 53 -7.15 2.35 -21.91
N THR A 54 -6.36 3.37 -22.29
CA THR A 54 -6.61 4.16 -23.52
C THR A 54 -5.61 3.89 -24.68
N SER A 55 -4.82 2.82 -24.65
CA SER A 55 -3.90 2.49 -25.76
C SER A 55 -4.28 1.20 -26.51
N PRO A 56 -4.89 1.32 -27.71
CA PRO A 56 -4.99 0.23 -28.67
C PRO A 56 -3.79 0.25 -29.63
N GLY A 57 -2.98 -0.83 -29.62
CA GLY A 57 -2.18 -1.22 -30.79
C GLY A 57 -0.65 -1.22 -30.67
N CYS A 58 -0.10 -2.44 -30.66
CA CYS A 58 1.16 -2.89 -31.28
C CYS A 58 2.47 -2.10 -31.10
N SER A 59 3.45 -2.69 -30.42
CA SER A 59 4.65 -3.27 -31.06
C SER A 59 5.66 -3.75 -30.02
N ARG A 60 6.18 -4.97 -30.24
CA ARG A 60 7.35 -5.51 -29.54
C ARG A 60 8.58 -4.67 -29.87
N THR A 61 8.88 -3.68 -29.03
CA THR A 61 10.20 -3.06 -28.93
C THR A 61 10.63 -3.10 -27.47
N GLY A 62 11.86 -3.56 -27.24
CA GLY A 62 12.40 -3.90 -25.92
C GLY A 62 12.02 -2.92 -24.81
N TYR A 63 11.30 -3.45 -23.82
CA TYR A 63 10.96 -2.78 -22.56
C TYR A 63 12.25 -2.39 -21.83
N LYS A 64 12.79 -1.21 -22.12
CA LYS A 64 13.59 -0.47 -21.13
C LYS A 64 12.62 -0.12 -20.01
N ARG A 65 12.62 -0.96 -18.98
CA ARG A 65 11.83 -0.84 -17.76
C ARG A 65 12.14 0.54 -17.15
N LYS A 66 11.28 1.53 -17.43
CA LYS A 66 11.36 2.86 -16.81
C LYS A 66 11.04 2.65 -15.33
N HIS A 67 12.08 2.54 -14.51
CA HIS A 67 11.93 2.67 -13.06
C HIS A 67 11.34 4.04 -12.79
N TYR A 68 10.14 4.06 -12.21
CA TYR A 68 9.50 5.29 -11.78
C TYR A 68 10.41 5.99 -10.77
N GLY A 69 11.03 7.08 -11.21
CA GLY A 69 10.97 8.36 -10.51
C GLY A 69 11.77 8.57 -9.22
N VAL A 70 12.58 7.64 -8.73
CA VAL A 70 13.48 7.96 -7.60
C VAL A 70 14.85 8.37 -8.13
N HIS A 71 15.05 9.67 -8.31
CA HIS A 71 16.37 10.24 -8.60
C HIS A 71 17.20 10.22 -7.30
N ILE A 72 17.83 9.09 -6.98
CA ILE A 72 18.68 8.93 -5.78
C ILE A 72 20.11 9.36 -6.15
N PRO A 73 20.68 10.39 -5.50
CA PRO A 73 22.09 10.74 -5.67
C PRO A 73 22.98 9.55 -5.31
N THR A 74 23.92 9.24 -6.20
CA THR A 74 24.95 8.22 -6.00
C THR A 74 25.85 8.59 -4.82
N ALA A 75 25.73 7.89 -3.68
CA ALA A 75 26.81 7.51 -2.75
C ALA A 75 26.36 7.16 -1.31
N ASP A 76 25.11 7.40 -0.91
CA ASP A 76 24.74 7.22 0.50
C ASP A 76 24.33 5.78 0.81
N LYS A 77 25.32 4.94 1.14
CA LYS A 77 25.12 3.56 1.63
C LYS A 77 24.05 3.49 2.72
N GLU A 78 24.11 4.41 3.69
CA GLU A 78 23.16 4.51 4.81
C GLU A 78 21.70 4.67 4.36
N LYS A 79 21.44 5.38 3.26
CA LYS A 79 20.07 5.54 2.72
C LYS A 79 19.54 4.22 2.18
N TYR A 80 20.35 3.49 1.42
CA TYR A 80 19.95 2.18 0.90
C TYR A 80 19.76 1.16 2.02
N GLU A 81 20.62 1.17 3.04
CA GLU A 81 20.46 0.32 4.24
C GLU A 81 19.17 0.65 5.00
N THR A 82 18.85 1.93 5.16
CA THR A 82 17.63 2.38 5.83
C THR A 82 16.38 1.93 5.07
N ILE A 83 16.34 2.14 3.75
CA ILE A 83 15.22 1.71 2.90
C ILE A 83 15.10 0.18 2.94
N LEU A 84 16.21 -0.55 2.80
CA LEU A 84 16.21 -2.02 2.85
C LEU A 84 15.62 -2.53 4.18
N LYS A 85 16.07 -1.97 5.30
CA LYS A 85 15.56 -2.34 6.63
C LYS A 85 14.05 -2.08 6.75
N GLN A 86 13.58 -0.93 6.31
CA GLN A 86 12.16 -0.57 6.33
C GLN A 86 11.32 -1.50 5.43
N SER A 87 11.79 -1.77 4.21
CA SER A 87 11.10 -2.65 3.26
C SER A 87 11.05 -4.10 3.74
N LEU A 88 12.11 -4.60 4.39
CA LEU A 88 12.11 -5.93 5.01
C LEU A 88 11.09 -6.02 6.16
N GLN A 89 11.02 -4.99 7.00
CA GLN A 89 10.02 -4.94 8.07
C GLN A 89 8.60 -4.92 7.50
N GLU A 90 8.32 -4.06 6.51
CA GLU A 90 7.00 -4.00 5.88
C GLU A 90 6.64 -5.33 5.20
N LEU A 91 7.59 -5.98 4.52
CA LEU A 91 7.38 -7.29 3.91
C LEU A 91 7.00 -8.34 4.96
N GLN A 92 7.65 -8.34 6.12
CA GLN A 92 7.30 -9.24 7.22
C GLN A 92 5.88 -8.99 7.74
N GLU A 93 5.50 -7.73 7.95
CA GLU A 93 4.14 -7.37 8.39
C GLU A 93 3.07 -7.80 7.36
N ILE A 94 3.39 -7.71 6.06
CA ILE A 94 2.51 -8.21 5.00
C ILE A 94 2.41 -9.74 5.02
N ASP A 95 3.53 -10.44 5.16
CA ASP A 95 3.54 -11.90 5.22
C ASP A 95 2.76 -12.42 6.44
N ASP A 96 2.91 -11.77 7.60
CA ASP A 96 2.13 -12.06 8.79
C ASP A 96 0.64 -11.86 8.52
N PHE A 97 0.24 -10.71 7.97
CA PHE A 97 -1.16 -10.44 7.61
C PHE A 97 -1.74 -11.53 6.69
N LEU A 98 -1.01 -11.91 5.64
CA LEU A 98 -1.45 -12.91 4.67
C LEU A 98 -1.54 -14.31 5.29
N SER A 99 -0.69 -14.63 6.26
CA SER A 99 -0.72 -15.91 6.97
C SER A 99 -2.00 -16.07 7.81
N TYR A 100 -2.50 -14.99 8.42
CA TYR A 100 -3.72 -15.02 9.23
C TYR A 100 -5.00 -14.81 8.41
N ASN A 101 -4.92 -14.15 7.26
CA ASN A 101 -6.07 -13.80 6.42
C ASN A 101 -6.20 -14.68 5.17
N VAL A 102 -6.17 -16.00 5.37
CA VAL A 102 -6.34 -16.97 4.28
C VAL A 102 -7.80 -16.99 3.82
N ILE A 103 -8.08 -16.27 2.73
CA ILE A 103 -9.39 -16.24 2.08
C ILE A 103 -9.26 -16.60 0.60
N LYS A 104 -10.38 -17.01 0.00
CA LYS A 104 -10.43 -17.25 -1.44
C LYS A 104 -10.43 -15.93 -2.21
N GLU A 105 -9.62 -15.85 -3.25
CA GLU A 105 -9.63 -14.73 -4.19
C GLU A 105 -10.98 -14.56 -4.89
N ARG A 106 -11.38 -13.30 -5.10
CA ARG A 106 -12.55 -12.95 -5.91
C ARG A 106 -12.19 -13.08 -7.38
N ARG A 107 -12.79 -14.05 -8.07
CA ARG A 107 -12.59 -14.21 -9.52
C ARG A 107 -13.61 -13.39 -10.30
N TYR A 108 -13.14 -12.59 -11.22
CA TYR A 108 -13.95 -11.72 -12.07
C TYR A 108 -14.15 -12.32 -13.47
N GLY A 109 -15.20 -11.89 -14.15
CA GLY A 109 -15.48 -12.27 -15.54
C GLY A 109 -16.56 -13.34 -15.68
N ASP A 110 -16.64 -13.89 -16.90
CA ASP A 110 -17.68 -14.86 -17.28
C ASP A 110 -17.63 -16.12 -16.42
N ARG A 111 -18.82 -16.61 -16.05
CA ARG A 111 -18.99 -17.83 -15.29
C ARG A 111 -20.19 -18.61 -15.82
N VAL A 112 -20.05 -19.93 -15.81
CA VAL A 112 -21.20 -20.82 -16.02
C VAL A 112 -22.16 -20.61 -14.86
N MET A 113 -23.27 -19.94 -15.14
CA MET A 113 -24.39 -19.81 -14.21
C MET A 113 -25.21 -21.10 -14.23
N LYS A 114 -25.97 -21.36 -13.18
CA LYS A 114 -26.95 -22.45 -13.20
C LYS A 114 -28.03 -22.14 -14.22
N GLU A 115 -28.57 -23.18 -14.88
CA GLU A 115 -29.65 -23.04 -15.88
C GLU A 115 -30.83 -22.21 -15.34
N THR A 116 -31.21 -22.44 -14.07
CA THR A 116 -32.30 -21.69 -13.40
C THR A 116 -31.98 -20.22 -13.13
N GLU A 117 -30.73 -19.79 -13.31
CA GLU A 117 -30.22 -18.45 -13.00
C GLU A 117 -29.68 -17.74 -14.25
N GLU A 118 -29.77 -18.33 -15.45
CA GLU A 118 -29.31 -17.72 -16.71
C GLU A 118 -30.01 -16.39 -17.03
N GLY A 119 -31.27 -16.22 -16.59
CA GLY A 119 -31.99 -14.96 -16.73
C GLY A 119 -31.55 -13.87 -15.74
N MET A 120 -30.72 -14.19 -14.75
CA MET A 120 -30.33 -13.25 -13.70
C MET A 120 -29.40 -12.17 -14.24
N ALA A 121 -29.71 -10.92 -13.92
CA ALA A 121 -28.87 -9.77 -14.25
C ALA A 121 -27.87 -9.47 -13.13
N CYS A 122 -26.63 -9.18 -13.49
CA CYS A 122 -25.68 -8.58 -12.57
C CYS A 122 -26.22 -7.26 -12.02
N VAL A 123 -26.19 -7.09 -10.69
CA VAL A 123 -26.72 -5.90 -10.03
C VAL A 123 -25.92 -4.64 -10.38
N TYR A 124 -24.66 -4.79 -10.79
CA TYR A 124 -23.77 -3.67 -11.06
C TYR A 124 -23.78 -3.27 -12.53
N CYS A 125 -23.39 -4.16 -13.44
CA CYS A 125 -23.29 -3.85 -14.87
C CYS A 125 -24.53 -4.22 -15.70
N LYS A 126 -25.57 -4.77 -15.06
CA LYS A 126 -26.87 -5.15 -15.67
C LYS A 126 -26.82 -6.21 -16.77
N THR A 127 -25.64 -6.75 -17.08
CA THR A 127 -25.47 -7.87 -18.01
C THR A 127 -26.18 -9.12 -17.48
N LYS A 128 -26.94 -9.81 -18.33
CA LYS A 128 -27.71 -11.01 -17.97
C LYS A 128 -26.94 -12.29 -18.27
N GLY A 129 -27.03 -13.28 -17.39
CA GLY A 129 -26.60 -14.66 -17.63
C GLY A 129 -25.10 -14.91 -17.78
N ARG A 130 -24.27 -13.86 -17.81
CA ARG A 130 -22.82 -14.00 -18.02
C ARG A 130 -22.04 -14.25 -16.73
N HIS A 131 -22.47 -13.65 -15.62
CA HIS A 131 -21.79 -13.77 -14.33
C HIS A 131 -22.70 -13.38 -13.16
N TYR A 132 -22.42 -13.94 -11.99
CA TYR A 132 -23.00 -13.46 -10.73
C TYR A 132 -22.43 -12.09 -10.37
N SER A 133 -23.22 -11.24 -9.69
CA SER A 133 -22.82 -9.89 -9.28
C SER A 133 -21.47 -9.84 -8.53
N ASP A 134 -21.17 -10.86 -7.74
CA ASP A 134 -19.90 -11.02 -7.01
C ASP A 134 -18.66 -11.03 -7.92
N ALA A 135 -18.82 -11.54 -9.15
CA ALA A 135 -17.80 -11.72 -10.16
C ALA A 135 -17.83 -10.65 -11.28
N CYS A 136 -18.55 -9.55 -11.09
CA CYS A 136 -18.66 -8.48 -12.11
C CYS A 136 -17.29 -7.93 -12.54
N PRO A 137 -16.90 -8.05 -13.83
CA PRO A 137 -15.62 -7.54 -14.34
C PRO A 137 -15.61 -6.02 -14.53
N GLU A 138 -16.76 -5.42 -14.81
CA GLU A 138 -16.90 -3.97 -15.06
C GLU A 138 -16.83 -3.15 -13.78
N VAL A 139 -17.35 -3.69 -12.67
CA VAL A 139 -17.39 -3.01 -11.37
C VAL A 139 -16.67 -3.87 -10.35
N ARG A 140 -15.35 -3.69 -10.27
CA ARG A 140 -14.47 -4.51 -9.41
C ARG A 140 -14.38 -4.02 -7.97
N LEU A 141 -14.26 -2.70 -7.79
CA LEU A 141 -14.03 -2.06 -6.49
C LEU A 141 -15.28 -2.12 -5.60
N VAL A 142 -15.08 -2.45 -4.33
CA VAL A 142 -16.19 -2.50 -3.36
C VAL A 142 -16.81 -1.13 -3.13
N SER A 143 -16.00 -0.05 -3.12
CA SER A 143 -16.49 1.34 -3.02
C SER A 143 -17.53 1.64 -4.10
N LYS A 144 -17.20 1.35 -5.37
CA LYS A 144 -18.10 1.59 -6.50
C LYS A 144 -19.37 0.74 -6.43
N ARG A 145 -19.24 -0.52 -5.99
CA ARG A 145 -20.39 -1.39 -5.76
C ARG A 145 -21.33 -0.81 -4.71
N LEU A 146 -20.80 -0.26 -3.62
CA LEU A 146 -21.59 0.37 -2.55
C LEU A 146 -22.27 1.66 -3.05
N GLU A 147 -21.60 2.48 -3.85
CA GLU A 147 -22.21 3.66 -4.49
C GLU A 147 -23.42 3.29 -5.34
N ILE A 148 -23.30 2.25 -6.17
CA ILE A 148 -24.40 1.76 -7.02
C ILE A 148 -25.56 1.28 -6.14
N LEU A 149 -25.28 0.49 -5.09
CA LEU A 149 -26.35 0.02 -4.19
C LEU A 149 -27.04 1.18 -3.47
N ASN A 150 -26.29 2.18 -3.00
CA ASN A 150 -26.85 3.34 -2.31
C ASN A 150 -27.69 4.20 -3.26
N SER A 151 -27.17 4.52 -4.45
CA SER A 151 -27.88 5.34 -5.44
C SER A 151 -29.14 4.66 -5.96
N GLU A 152 -29.11 3.34 -6.14
CA GLU A 152 -30.28 2.55 -6.51
C GLU A 152 -31.16 2.19 -5.31
N LYS A 153 -30.83 2.58 -4.07
CA LYS A 153 -31.58 2.21 -2.85
C LYS A 153 -31.78 0.70 -2.69
N ARG A 154 -30.74 -0.08 -2.99
CA ARG A 154 -30.69 -1.53 -2.81
C ARG A 154 -30.08 -1.92 -1.46
N CYS A 155 -30.52 -3.06 -0.95
CA CYS A 155 -29.97 -3.69 0.24
C CYS A 155 -28.49 -4.07 0.07
N LYS A 156 -27.65 -3.80 1.08
CA LYS A 156 -26.25 -4.25 1.07
C LYS A 156 -26.07 -5.72 1.44
N GLU A 157 -27.06 -6.31 2.12
CA GLU A 157 -27.02 -7.70 2.59
C GLU A 157 -27.55 -8.69 1.54
N CYS A 158 -28.58 -8.31 0.78
CA CYS A 158 -29.21 -9.20 -0.20
C CYS A 158 -29.25 -8.68 -1.63
N LEU A 159 -28.74 -7.46 -1.88
CA LEU A 159 -28.73 -6.76 -3.17
C LEU A 159 -30.12 -6.46 -3.78
N GLY A 160 -31.21 -6.85 -3.11
CA GLY A 160 -32.58 -6.63 -3.54
C GLY A 160 -33.15 -5.28 -3.12
N TYR A 161 -34.37 -5.01 -3.55
CA TYR A 161 -35.18 -3.90 -3.05
C TYR A 161 -36.07 -4.39 -1.91
N HIS A 162 -36.13 -3.65 -0.82
CA HIS A 162 -37.07 -3.90 0.27
C HIS A 162 -37.67 -2.59 0.78
N TYR A 163 -38.95 -2.63 1.15
CA TYR A 163 -39.67 -1.48 1.71
C TYR A 163 -39.47 -1.35 3.23
N ARG A 164 -39.18 -2.47 3.91
CA ARG A 164 -38.90 -2.50 5.36
C ARG A 164 -37.46 -2.06 5.60
N LYS A 165 -37.15 -1.55 6.80
CA LYS A 165 -35.78 -1.15 7.15
C LYS A 165 -34.84 -2.35 7.29
N GLU A 166 -35.35 -3.48 7.76
CA GLU A 166 -34.56 -4.68 8.06
C GLU A 166 -34.64 -5.71 6.94
N CYS A 167 -33.49 -6.26 6.56
CA CYS A 167 -33.38 -7.35 5.60
C CYS A 167 -33.73 -8.69 6.27
N THR A 168 -34.64 -9.47 5.68
CA THR A 168 -34.97 -10.81 6.19
C THR A 168 -34.04 -11.91 5.67
N LYS A 169 -33.25 -11.62 4.63
CA LYS A 169 -32.32 -12.58 4.04
C LYS A 169 -31.01 -12.57 4.80
N LYS A 170 -30.82 -13.61 5.61
CA LYS A 170 -29.61 -13.85 6.38
C LYS A 170 -28.73 -14.89 5.68
N LEU A 171 -27.80 -14.41 4.86
CA LEU A 171 -26.82 -15.27 4.17
C LEU A 171 -25.41 -14.93 4.67
N PRO A 172 -24.65 -15.90 5.20
CA PRO A 172 -23.30 -15.62 5.68
C PRO A 172 -22.40 -15.24 4.53
N CYS A 173 -21.50 -14.29 4.77
CA CYS A 173 -20.56 -13.86 3.75
C CYS A 173 -19.59 -15.00 3.39
N PHE A 174 -19.49 -15.31 2.09
CA PHE A 174 -18.62 -16.38 1.59
C PHE A 174 -17.13 -16.16 1.96
N TYR A 175 -16.68 -14.91 2.01
CA TYR A 175 -15.26 -14.56 2.22
C TYR A 175 -14.90 -14.45 3.69
N CYS A 176 -15.54 -13.53 4.43
CA CYS A 176 -15.19 -13.24 5.82
C CYS A 176 -15.92 -14.11 6.84
N LYS A 177 -16.92 -14.89 6.41
CA LYS A 177 -17.78 -15.71 7.26
C LYS A 177 -18.59 -14.95 8.31
N ALA A 178 -18.73 -13.62 8.17
CA ALA A 178 -19.68 -12.83 8.95
C ALA A 178 -21.09 -13.42 8.79
N GLY A 179 -21.86 -13.46 9.87
CA GLY A 179 -23.16 -14.13 9.95
C GLY A 179 -23.13 -15.66 10.16
N LYS A 180 -21.94 -16.30 10.26
CA LYS A 180 -21.84 -17.76 10.54
C LYS A 180 -21.86 -18.09 12.05
N TYR A 181 -21.26 -17.22 12.88
CA TYR A 181 -21.09 -17.44 14.32
C TYR A 181 -21.57 -16.26 15.18
N GLN A 182 -21.97 -15.14 14.56
CA GLN A 182 -22.49 -13.94 15.21
C GLN A 182 -23.78 -13.53 14.49
N ASP A 183 -24.70 -12.89 15.22
CA ASP A 183 -26.03 -12.48 14.72
C ASP A 183 -25.99 -11.32 13.71
N ASP A 184 -24.82 -10.69 13.50
CA ASP A 184 -24.68 -9.55 12.62
C ASP A 184 -24.35 -9.98 11.18
N PHE A 185 -25.39 -9.95 10.34
CA PHE A 185 -25.30 -10.08 8.89
C PHE A 185 -25.08 -8.71 8.28
N ASP A 186 -23.82 -8.27 8.24
CA ASP A 186 -23.52 -6.89 7.86
C ASP A 186 -23.47 -6.67 6.33
N HIS A 187 -23.24 -7.72 5.52
CA HIS A 187 -23.08 -7.53 4.08
C HIS A 187 -23.22 -8.78 3.20
N HIS A 188 -23.57 -8.55 1.93
CA HIS A 188 -23.50 -9.54 0.85
C HIS A 188 -22.04 -9.81 0.43
N CYS A 189 -21.72 -11.02 -0.04
CA CYS A 189 -20.36 -11.38 -0.45
C CYS A 189 -19.78 -10.46 -1.54
N SER A 190 -20.63 -9.95 -2.43
CA SER A 190 -20.23 -9.04 -3.51
C SER A 190 -19.72 -7.67 -3.05
N VAL A 191 -19.98 -7.27 -1.80
CA VAL A 191 -19.46 -6.03 -1.21
C VAL A 191 -18.54 -6.28 -0.01
N CYS A 192 -18.09 -7.53 0.17
CA CYS A 192 -17.06 -7.85 1.15
C CYS A 192 -15.71 -7.24 0.73
N ARG A 193 -15.07 -6.47 1.63
CA ARG A 193 -13.77 -5.82 1.43
C ARG A 193 -12.58 -6.76 1.56
N LYS A 194 -12.69 -7.84 2.35
CA LYS A 194 -11.58 -8.76 2.61
C LYS A 194 -10.83 -9.25 1.35
N PRO A 195 -11.51 -9.69 0.26
CA PRO A 195 -10.81 -10.09 -0.96
C PRO A 195 -9.94 -8.99 -1.57
N GLU A 196 -10.40 -7.74 -1.54
CA GLU A 196 -9.68 -6.58 -2.07
C GLU A 196 -8.49 -6.23 -1.17
N GLU A 197 -8.66 -6.29 0.15
CA GLU A 197 -7.56 -6.10 1.11
C GLU A 197 -6.43 -7.12 0.92
N VAL A 198 -6.76 -8.40 0.73
CA VAL A 198 -5.78 -9.45 0.46
C VAL A 198 -5.12 -9.27 -0.90
N GLU A 199 -5.87 -8.91 -1.95
CA GLU A 199 -5.30 -8.58 -3.27
C GLU A 199 -4.30 -7.42 -3.19
N ASN A 200 -4.65 -6.36 -2.47
CA ASN A 200 -3.80 -5.19 -2.28
C ASN A 200 -2.52 -5.53 -1.49
N LYS A 201 -2.64 -6.36 -0.45
CA LYS A 201 -1.48 -6.84 0.31
C LYS A 201 -0.55 -7.72 -0.54
N LEU A 202 -1.09 -8.57 -1.41
CA LEU A 202 -0.29 -9.35 -2.36
C LEU A 202 0.44 -8.46 -3.39
N LYS A 203 -0.21 -7.42 -3.91
CA LYS A 203 0.45 -6.44 -4.80
C LYS A 203 1.58 -5.72 -4.08
N ARG A 204 1.30 -5.21 -2.87
CA ARG A 204 2.29 -4.52 -2.04
C ARG A 204 3.47 -5.41 -1.67
N ARG A 205 3.23 -6.69 -1.41
CA ARG A 205 4.28 -7.70 -1.21
C ARG A 205 5.25 -7.76 -2.39
N GLY A 206 4.72 -7.80 -3.61
CA GLY A 206 5.52 -7.80 -4.84
C GLY A 206 6.33 -6.51 -5.03
N GLU A 207 5.74 -5.36 -4.71
CA GLU A 207 6.46 -4.08 -4.72
C GLU A 207 7.62 -4.08 -3.72
N MET A 208 7.41 -4.56 -2.50
CA MET A 208 8.47 -4.65 -1.48
C MET A 208 9.61 -5.54 -1.92
N GLN A 209 9.31 -6.68 -2.55
CA GLN A 209 10.35 -7.57 -3.10
C GLN A 209 11.21 -6.86 -4.16
N ILE A 210 10.60 -6.07 -5.04
CA ILE A 210 11.33 -5.30 -6.06
C ILE A 210 12.22 -4.24 -5.41
N ILE A 211 11.73 -3.55 -4.36
CA ILE A 211 12.53 -2.54 -3.64
C ILE A 211 13.72 -3.18 -2.92
N ILE A 212 13.50 -4.30 -2.24
CA ILE A 212 14.54 -5.07 -1.55
C ILE A 212 15.63 -5.47 -2.54
N GLU A 213 15.27 -6.12 -3.65
CA GLU A 213 16.21 -6.56 -4.68
C GLU A 213 17.02 -5.38 -5.26
N PHE A 214 16.38 -4.23 -5.46
CA PHE A 214 17.04 -3.02 -5.93
C PHE A 214 18.05 -2.49 -4.90
N CYS A 215 17.66 -2.40 -3.63
CA CYS A 215 18.55 -1.93 -2.55
C CYS A 215 19.75 -2.86 -2.34
N GLU A 216 19.54 -4.17 -2.34
CA GLU A 216 20.62 -5.16 -2.23
C GLU A 216 21.65 -4.99 -3.35
N LYS A 217 21.20 -4.92 -4.60
CA LYS A 217 22.09 -4.70 -5.76
C LYS A 217 22.83 -3.37 -5.70
N ALA A 218 22.19 -2.31 -5.20
CA ALA A 218 22.82 -1.01 -5.03
C ALA A 218 23.92 -1.05 -3.97
N LEU A 219 23.67 -1.72 -2.84
CA LEU A 219 24.65 -1.90 -1.76
C LEU A 219 25.84 -2.76 -2.20
N GLU A 220 25.61 -3.87 -2.90
CA GLU A 220 26.66 -4.70 -3.48
C GLU A 220 27.56 -3.89 -4.43
N SER A 221 26.94 -3.04 -5.26
CA SER A 221 27.67 -2.17 -6.20
C SER A 221 28.53 -1.12 -5.48
N ILE A 222 28.05 -0.58 -4.35
CA ILE A 222 28.82 0.37 -3.52
C ILE A 222 30.00 -0.34 -2.85
N ASP A 223 29.76 -1.51 -2.25
CA ASP A 223 30.80 -2.28 -1.56
C ASP A 223 31.90 -2.77 -2.50
N PHE A 224 31.54 -3.13 -3.74
CA PHE A 224 32.52 -3.47 -4.78
C PHE A 224 33.43 -2.28 -5.14
N ARG A 225 32.86 -1.08 -5.30
CA ARG A 225 33.63 0.15 -5.58
C ARG A 225 34.60 0.45 -4.44
N ASN A 226 34.12 0.47 -3.20
CA ASN A 226 34.95 0.73 -2.01
C ASN A 226 36.10 -0.30 -1.87
N SER A 227 35.82 -1.58 -2.15
CA SER A 227 36.84 -2.65 -2.14
C SER A 227 37.89 -2.48 -3.25
N SER A 228 37.51 -1.95 -4.40
CA SER A 228 38.44 -1.70 -5.51
C SER A 228 39.34 -0.49 -5.25
N GLU A 229 38.79 0.57 -4.65
CA GLU A 229 39.51 1.80 -4.32
C GLU A 229 40.55 1.57 -3.21
N THR A 230 40.17 0.84 -2.15
CA THR A 230 41.10 0.45 -1.08
C THR A 230 42.28 -0.38 -1.60
N ARG A 231 42.03 -1.33 -2.50
CA ARG A 231 43.12 -2.10 -3.17
C ARG A 231 44.01 -1.22 -4.05
N ALA A 232 43.44 -0.25 -4.75
CA ALA A 232 44.21 0.70 -5.57
C ALA A 232 45.10 1.60 -4.71
N GLN A 233 44.60 2.10 -3.58
CA GLN A 233 45.35 2.91 -2.62
C GLN A 233 46.53 2.12 -2.00
N ALA A 234 46.31 0.87 -1.57
CA ALA A 234 47.37 0.01 -1.03
C ALA A 234 48.51 -0.26 -2.04
N ARG A 235 48.19 -0.36 -3.35
CA ARG A 235 49.21 -0.49 -4.42
C ARG A 235 50.03 0.79 -4.62
N GLN A 236 49.45 1.96 -4.40
CA GLN A 236 50.15 3.24 -4.51
C GLN A 236 51.07 3.51 -3.31
N GLU A 237 50.71 3.04 -2.12
CA GLU A 237 51.57 3.16 -0.92
C GLU A 237 52.80 2.25 -0.99
N THR A 238 52.62 1.00 -1.44
CA THR A 238 53.73 0.03 -1.61
C THR A 238 54.75 0.44 -2.69
N THR A 239 54.33 1.20 -3.71
CA THR A 239 55.22 1.76 -4.74
C THR A 239 55.94 3.04 -4.30
N ARG A 240 55.42 3.76 -3.30
CA ARG A 240 56.07 4.94 -2.71
C ARG A 240 57.18 4.61 -1.72
N THR A 241 57.04 3.53 -0.96
CA THR A 241 58.02 3.11 0.06
C THR A 241 59.22 2.34 -0.50
N SER A 242 59.16 1.91 -1.76
CA SER A 242 60.20 1.11 -2.41
C SER A 242 61.15 1.91 -3.32
N ARG A 243 61.13 3.25 -3.28
CA ARG A 243 62.09 4.08 -4.04
C ARG A 243 63.49 3.94 -3.41
N PRO A 244 64.46 3.27 -4.05
CA PRO A 244 65.78 3.06 -3.46
C PRO A 244 66.45 4.42 -3.28
N GLN A 245 66.92 4.72 -2.07
CA GLN A 245 67.86 5.83 -1.85
C GLN A 245 69.07 5.57 -2.77
N ARG A 246 69.16 6.31 -3.87
CA ARG A 246 70.36 6.33 -4.70
C ARG A 246 71.49 6.83 -3.82
N TYR A 247 72.32 5.90 -3.36
CA TYR A 247 73.55 6.15 -2.63
C TYR A 247 74.43 7.05 -3.52
N ARG A 248 74.54 8.34 -3.17
CA ARG A 248 75.50 9.26 -3.79
C ARG A 248 76.89 8.76 -3.38
N ARG A 249 77.59 8.08 -4.29
CA ARG A 249 79.04 7.91 -4.19
C ARG A 249 79.68 9.29 -4.31
N SER A 250 80.13 9.83 -3.19
CA SER A 250 81.13 10.90 -3.15
C SER A 250 82.45 10.32 -3.64
N TYR A 251 82.91 10.81 -4.78
CA TYR A 251 84.27 10.61 -5.26
C TYR A 251 85.15 11.63 -4.54
N GLU A 252 86.06 11.15 -3.69
CA GLU A 252 87.22 11.92 -3.26
C GLU A 252 88.22 11.93 -4.43
N ALA A 253 88.64 13.12 -4.83
CA ALA A 253 89.68 13.37 -5.82
C ALA A 253 90.97 13.79 -5.09
N PRO A 254 92.15 13.48 -5.66
CA PRO A 254 93.44 13.46 -4.96
C PRO A 254 94.00 14.84 -4.59
#